data_AF-A0A6A4YYY5-F1
#
_entry.id   AF-A0A6A4YYY5-F1
#
_cell.length_a   1.000
_cell.length_b   1.000
_cell.length_c   1.000
_cell.angle_alpha   90.00
_cell.angle_beta   90.00
_cell.angle_gamma   90.00
#
_symmetry.space_group_name_H-M   'P 1'
#
loop_
_entity.id
_entity.type
_entity.pdbx_description
1 polymer ?
#
loop_
_entity_poly.entity_id
_entity_poly.type
_entity_poly.pdbx_seq_one_letter_code
_entity_poly.pdbx_strand_id
1 'polypeptide(L)'
;MTEIFQEYYDTFKELRNEAMGVIRAIPDASTSEKGSLEREVRSKLDEVERYLRILEQEGNGGDAQQKRKMQTQLRSCTSDIDKLRNNLNKALLVAKNTIGEIDAIGTNINNNLARDREILERARENVHETRADTQEAGAHLSSLARKTYANIFVLWIVIVCLTLAIAMVLLKRGGVL
;
A
#
# COMPACT_ATOMS: atom_id res chain seq x y z
N MET A 1 17.21 -55.87 -3.79
CA MET A 1 17.71 -54.51 -3.98
C MET A 1 19.13 -54.54 -3.49
N THR A 2 20.06 -53.93 -4.23
CA THR A 2 21.47 -53.88 -3.84
C THR A 2 21.65 -52.84 -2.73
N GLU A 3 22.68 -53.00 -1.91
CA GLU A 3 23.02 -52.05 -0.84
C GLU A 3 23.38 -50.67 -1.40
N ILE A 4 24.16 -50.65 -2.48
CA ILE A 4 24.55 -49.43 -3.20
C ILE A 4 23.32 -48.66 -3.72
N PHE A 5 22.34 -49.36 -4.29
CA PHE A 5 21.09 -48.72 -4.73
C PHE A 5 20.34 -48.12 -3.54
N GLN A 6 20.30 -48.82 -2.40
CA GLN A 6 19.61 -48.35 -1.21
C GLN A 6 20.23 -47.05 -0.67
N GLU A 7 21.56 -46.97 -0.61
CA GLU A 7 22.28 -45.77 -0.17
C GLU A 7 21.95 -44.56 -1.07
N TYR A 8 22.07 -44.72 -2.40
CA TYR A 8 21.71 -43.65 -3.34
C TYR A 8 20.23 -43.28 -3.27
N TYR A 9 19.36 -44.24 -2.97
CA TYR A 9 17.92 -44.01 -2.84
C TYR A 9 17.59 -43.23 -1.56
N ASP A 10 18.32 -43.46 -0.48
CA ASP A 10 18.18 -42.71 0.76
C ASP A 10 18.62 -41.25 0.58
N THR A 11 19.77 -41.01 -0.06
CA THR A 11 20.21 -39.64 -0.40
C THR A 11 19.24 -38.94 -1.36
N PHE A 12 18.69 -39.65 -2.35
CA PHE A 12 17.66 -39.11 -3.25
C PHE A 12 16.45 -38.60 -2.45
N LYS A 13 15.96 -39.38 -1.48
CA LYS A 13 14.81 -39.00 -0.66
C LYS A 13 15.10 -37.77 0.21
N GLU A 14 16.30 -37.68 0.78
CA GLU A 14 16.75 -36.54 1.57
C GLU A 14 16.76 -35.26 0.73
N LEU A 15 17.47 -35.26 -0.40
CA LEU A 15 17.54 -34.13 -1.31
C LEU A 15 16.15 -33.71 -1.84
N ARG A 16 15.30 -34.68 -2.17
CA ARG A 16 13.90 -34.43 -2.58
C ARG A 16 13.12 -33.75 -1.46
N ASN A 17 13.27 -34.18 -0.22
CA ASN A 17 12.58 -33.60 0.93
C ASN A 17 13.07 -32.17 1.21
N GLU A 18 14.37 -31.93 1.12
CA GLU A 18 14.96 -30.60 1.21
C GLU A 18 14.42 -29.68 0.12
N ALA A 19 14.45 -30.11 -1.15
CA ALA A 19 13.92 -29.36 -2.28
C ALA A 19 12.44 -29.00 -2.06
N MET A 20 11.62 -29.96 -1.59
CA MET A 20 10.23 -29.70 -1.23
C MET A 20 10.09 -28.68 -0.09
N GLY A 21 10.97 -28.72 0.91
CA GLY A 21 11.01 -27.75 2.00
C GLY A 21 11.25 -26.33 1.50
N VAL A 22 12.25 -26.15 0.63
CA VAL A 22 12.56 -24.85 0.04
C VAL A 22 11.42 -24.38 -0.88
N ILE A 23 10.84 -25.25 -1.70
CA ILE A 23 9.69 -24.91 -2.57
C ILE A 23 8.51 -24.37 -1.76
N ARG A 24 8.24 -24.94 -0.59
CA ARG A 24 7.14 -24.50 0.29
C ARG A 24 7.40 -23.12 0.89
N ALA A 25 8.66 -22.70 1.02
CA ALA A 25 9.01 -21.38 1.54
C ALA A 25 8.95 -20.26 0.49
N ILE A 26 9.01 -20.60 -0.81
CA ILE A 26 9.04 -19.61 -1.91
C ILE A 26 7.85 -18.63 -1.91
N PRO A 27 6.58 -19.06 -1.70
CA PRO A 27 5.44 -18.14 -1.77
C PRO A 27 5.51 -17.02 -0.72
N ASP A 28 5.97 -17.36 0.49
CA ASP A 28 5.98 -16.48 1.66
C ASP A 28 7.29 -15.69 1.81
N ALA A 29 8.32 -16.02 1.04
CA ALA A 29 9.61 -15.34 1.06
C ALA A 29 9.52 -13.89 0.56
N SER A 30 10.43 -13.03 1.02
CA SER A 30 10.51 -11.65 0.51
C SER A 30 10.87 -11.63 -0.99
N THR A 31 10.52 -10.53 -1.68
CA THR A 31 10.85 -10.34 -3.10
C THR A 31 12.36 -10.50 -3.39
N SER A 32 13.22 -10.13 -2.45
CA SER A 32 14.67 -10.28 -2.56
C SER A 32 15.16 -11.73 -2.42
N GLU A 33 14.48 -12.53 -1.58
CA GLU A 33 14.84 -13.93 -1.29
C GLU A 33 14.26 -14.91 -2.30
N LYS A 34 13.13 -14.56 -2.94
CA LYS A 34 12.49 -15.41 -3.96
C LYS A 34 13.46 -15.84 -5.06
N GLY A 35 14.33 -14.93 -5.53
CA GLY A 35 15.33 -15.23 -6.55
C GLY A 35 16.50 -16.09 -6.07
N SER A 36 16.87 -16.05 -4.78
CA SER A 36 17.87 -16.98 -4.23
C SER A 36 17.27 -18.37 -4.01
N LEU A 37 16.06 -18.44 -3.47
CA LEU A 37 15.35 -19.71 -3.24
C LEU A 37 15.03 -20.43 -4.55
N GLU A 38 14.66 -19.71 -5.62
CA GLU A 38 14.47 -20.32 -6.93
C GLU A 38 15.75 -21.00 -7.43
N ARG A 39 16.89 -20.32 -7.32
CA ARG A 39 18.19 -20.87 -7.74
C ARG A 39 18.59 -22.08 -6.89
N GLU A 40 18.33 -22.02 -5.59
CA GLU A 40 18.60 -23.13 -4.67
C GLU A 40 17.75 -24.37 -5.01
N VAL A 41 16.45 -24.21 -5.23
CA VAL A 41 15.59 -25.32 -5.64
C VAL A 41 16.04 -25.92 -6.97
N ARG A 42 16.41 -25.09 -7.95
CA ARG A 42 16.93 -25.57 -9.24
C ARG A 42 18.20 -26.41 -9.06
N SER A 43 19.14 -25.93 -8.24
CA SER A 43 20.36 -26.69 -7.91
C SER A 43 20.03 -28.04 -7.25
N LYS A 44 19.12 -28.05 -6.27
CA LYS A 44 18.70 -29.30 -5.62
C LYS A 44 17.97 -30.24 -6.58
N LEU A 45 17.16 -29.71 -7.49
CA LEU A 45 16.51 -30.50 -8.55
C LEU A 45 17.54 -31.18 -9.47
N ASP A 46 18.57 -30.45 -9.90
CA ASP A 46 19.64 -31.00 -10.72
C ASP A 46 20.38 -32.15 -10.00
N GLU A 47 20.59 -32.01 -8.68
CA GLU A 47 21.16 -33.08 -7.85
C GLU A 47 20.23 -34.29 -7.75
N VAL A 48 18.94 -34.08 -7.45
CA VAL A 48 17.93 -35.15 -7.40
C VAL A 48 17.86 -35.91 -8.74
N GLU A 49 17.90 -35.21 -9.87
CA GLU A 49 17.94 -35.79 -11.21
C GLU A 49 19.23 -36.56 -11.49
N ARG A 50 20.37 -36.07 -10.99
CA ARG A 50 21.64 -36.81 -11.04
C ARG A 50 21.54 -38.12 -10.26
N TYR A 51 20.98 -38.12 -9.06
CA TYR A 51 20.77 -39.35 -8.28
C TYR A 51 19.79 -40.31 -8.96
N LEU A 52 18.73 -39.81 -9.60
CA LEU A 52 17.85 -40.67 -10.40
C LEU A 52 18.62 -41.40 -11.50
N ARG A 53 19.50 -40.72 -12.25
CA ARG A 53 20.32 -41.36 -13.30
C ARG A 53 21.24 -42.46 -12.75
N ILE A 54 21.85 -42.22 -11.58
CA ILE A 54 22.68 -43.23 -10.91
C ILE A 54 21.81 -44.42 -10.50
N LEU A 55 20.64 -44.18 -9.91
CA LEU A 55 19.69 -45.21 -9.53
C LEU A 55 19.18 -46.00 -10.75
N GLU A 56 18.97 -45.38 -11.89
CA GLU A 56 18.57 -46.05 -13.14
C GLU A 56 19.67 -46.99 -13.65
N GLN A 57 20.92 -46.56 -13.57
CA GLN A 57 22.08 -47.38 -13.92
C GLN A 57 22.21 -48.59 -12.98
N GLU A 58 22.20 -48.36 -11.66
CA GLU A 58 22.24 -49.42 -10.65
C GLU A 58 21.01 -50.34 -10.74
N GLY A 59 19.87 -49.76 -11.12
CA GLY A 59 18.57 -50.39 -11.38
C GLY A 59 18.59 -51.54 -12.38
N ASN A 60 19.66 -51.65 -13.16
CA ASN A 60 19.85 -52.71 -14.15
C ASN A 60 20.64 -53.92 -13.61
N GLY A 61 21.30 -53.78 -12.45
CA GLY A 61 22.07 -54.83 -11.80
C GLY A 61 21.24 -55.78 -10.92
N GLY A 62 21.89 -56.85 -10.44
CA GLY A 62 21.31 -57.84 -9.53
C GLY A 62 20.46 -58.92 -10.19
N ASP A 63 19.81 -59.74 -9.37
CA ASP A 63 18.91 -60.81 -9.83
C ASP A 63 17.52 -60.28 -10.28
N ALA A 64 16.73 -61.14 -10.91
CA ALA A 64 15.41 -60.77 -11.45
C ALA A 64 14.43 -60.22 -10.39
N GLN A 65 14.49 -60.70 -9.15
CA GLN A 65 13.64 -60.23 -8.07
C GLN A 65 14.09 -58.86 -7.55
N GLN A 66 15.40 -58.67 -7.38
CA GLN A 66 15.99 -57.40 -6.99
C GLN A 66 15.71 -56.31 -8.03
N LYS A 67 15.89 -56.63 -9.32
CA LYS A 67 15.60 -55.74 -10.44
C LYS A 67 14.15 -55.28 -10.45
N ARG A 68 13.19 -56.20 -10.27
CA ARG A 68 11.75 -55.84 -10.19
C ARG A 68 11.48 -54.83 -9.07
N LYS A 69 12.05 -55.06 -7.87
CA LYS A 69 11.90 -54.13 -6.73
C LYS A 69 12.50 -52.76 -7.03
N MET A 70 13.69 -52.70 -7.63
CA MET A 70 14.37 -51.44 -7.98
C MET A 70 13.61 -50.66 -9.05
N GLN A 71 13.09 -51.34 -10.08
CA GLN A 71 12.28 -50.72 -11.13
C GLN A 71 10.98 -50.09 -10.60
N THR A 72 10.35 -50.68 -9.58
CA THR A 72 9.20 -50.05 -8.91
C THR A 72 9.59 -48.74 -8.22
N GLN A 73 10.74 -48.71 -7.53
CA GLN A 73 11.20 -47.50 -6.86
C GLN A 73 11.57 -46.40 -7.88
N LEU A 74 12.24 -46.76 -8.98
CA LEU A 74 12.60 -45.80 -10.04
C LEU A 74 11.39 -45.06 -10.60
N ARG A 75 10.28 -45.79 -10.84
CA ARG A 75 9.01 -45.16 -11.28
C ARG A 75 8.49 -44.16 -10.25
N SER A 76 8.63 -44.46 -8.95
CA SER A 76 8.27 -43.52 -7.89
C SER A 76 9.19 -42.29 -7.90
N CYS A 77 10.50 -42.48 -8.06
CA CYS A 77 11.46 -41.38 -8.15
C CYS A 77 11.14 -40.43 -9.32
N THR A 78 10.84 -40.97 -10.50
CA THR A 78 10.43 -40.17 -11.67
C THR A 78 9.17 -39.36 -11.34
N SER A 79 8.15 -40.00 -10.76
CA SER A 79 6.92 -39.32 -10.35
C SER A 79 7.17 -38.21 -9.31
N ASP A 80 8.11 -38.43 -8.39
CA ASP A 80 8.46 -37.46 -7.36
C ASP A 80 9.18 -36.24 -7.94
N ILE A 81 10.05 -36.42 -8.94
CA ILE A 81 10.69 -35.30 -9.66
C ILE A 81 9.63 -34.50 -10.43
N ASP A 82 8.68 -35.15 -11.10
CA ASP A 82 7.61 -34.43 -11.81
C ASP A 82 6.73 -33.63 -10.84
N LYS A 83 6.43 -34.18 -9.66
CA LYS A 83 5.73 -33.46 -8.59
C LYS A 83 6.54 -32.27 -8.09
N LEU A 84 7.84 -32.42 -7.86
CA LEU A 84 8.74 -31.34 -7.46
C LEU A 84 8.70 -30.19 -8.48
N ARG A 85 8.87 -30.49 -9.77
CA ARG A 85 8.83 -29.47 -10.84
C ARG A 85 7.47 -28.77 -10.91
N ASN A 86 6.38 -29.52 -10.80
CA ASN A 86 5.03 -28.94 -10.78
C ASN A 86 4.80 -28.05 -9.56
N ASN A 87 5.28 -28.44 -8.39
CA ASN A 87 5.17 -27.64 -7.18
C ASN A 87 6.02 -26.37 -7.25
N LEU A 88 7.25 -26.45 -7.79
CA LEU A 88 8.08 -25.28 -8.04
C LEU A 88 7.37 -24.29 -8.97
N ASN A 89 6.84 -24.76 -10.10
CA ASN A 89 6.11 -23.90 -11.04
C ASN A 89 4.90 -23.21 -10.38
N LYS A 90 4.13 -23.94 -9.56
CA LYS A 90 3.01 -23.37 -8.80
C LYS A 90 3.48 -22.32 -7.79
N ALA A 91 4.53 -22.63 -7.02
CA ALA A 91 5.07 -21.71 -6.03
C ALA A 91 5.59 -20.41 -6.67
N LEU A 92 6.30 -20.51 -7.80
CA LEU A 92 6.75 -19.35 -8.57
C LEU A 92 5.61 -18.54 -9.16
N LEU A 93 4.54 -19.19 -9.63
CA LEU A 93 3.36 -18.49 -10.16
C LEU A 93 2.68 -17.67 -9.07
N VAL A 94 2.45 -18.27 -7.89
CA VAL A 94 1.90 -17.57 -6.72
C VAL A 94 2.81 -16.41 -6.32
N ALA A 95 4.12 -16.67 -6.21
CA ALA A 95 5.09 -15.67 -5.84
C ALA A 95 5.11 -14.45 -6.78
N LYS A 96 4.95 -14.66 -8.09
CA LYS A 96 4.87 -13.60 -9.11
C LYS A 96 3.56 -12.81 -9.02
N ASN A 97 2.43 -13.47 -8.82
CA ASN A 97 1.15 -12.80 -8.66
C ASN A 97 1.16 -11.87 -7.45
N THR A 98 1.69 -12.32 -6.31
CA THR A 98 1.83 -11.49 -5.11
C THR A 98 2.71 -10.26 -5.35
N ILE A 99 3.80 -10.38 -6.10
CA ILE A 99 4.66 -9.24 -6.45
C ILE A 99 3.87 -8.23 -7.31
N GLY A 100 3.15 -8.71 -8.33
CA GLY A 100 2.34 -7.84 -9.18
C GLY A 100 1.23 -7.11 -8.40
N GLU A 101 0.59 -7.78 -7.45
CA GLU A 101 -0.41 -7.16 -6.56
C GLU A 101 0.22 -6.07 -5.67
N ILE A 102 1.41 -6.30 -5.12
CA ILE A 102 2.14 -5.32 -4.31
C ILE A 102 2.48 -4.07 -5.15
N ASP A 103 2.96 -4.23 -6.37
CA ASP A 103 3.29 -3.11 -7.27
C ASP A 103 2.03 -2.30 -7.65
N ALA A 104 0.91 -2.98 -7.92
CA ALA A 104 -0.36 -2.31 -8.17
C ALA A 104 -0.86 -1.53 -6.94
N ILE A 105 -0.71 -2.07 -5.73
CA ILE A 105 -1.05 -1.34 -4.50
C ILE A 105 -0.13 -0.12 -4.31
N GLY A 106 1.18 -0.29 -4.50
CA GLY A 106 2.17 0.79 -4.35
C GLY A 106 1.91 1.97 -5.30
N THR A 107 1.63 1.69 -6.58
CA THR A 107 1.27 2.72 -7.56
C THR A 107 -0.02 3.45 -7.20
N ASN A 108 -1.06 2.74 -6.73
CA ASN A 108 -2.31 3.37 -6.28
C ASN A 108 -2.12 4.27 -5.05
N ILE A 109 -1.34 3.83 -4.05
CA ILE A 109 -1.02 4.65 -2.87
C ILE A 109 -0.27 5.92 -3.28
N ASN A 110 0.73 5.80 -4.14
CA ASN A 110 1.49 6.96 -4.63
C ASN A 110 0.60 7.96 -5.38
N ASN A 111 -0.30 7.47 -6.23
CA ASN A 111 -1.25 8.31 -6.95
C ASN A 111 -2.24 9.02 -6.01
N ASN A 112 -2.72 8.32 -4.98
CA ASN A 112 -3.62 8.91 -3.98
C ASN A 112 -2.91 9.96 -3.13
N LEU A 113 -1.70 9.69 -2.65
CA LEU A 113 -0.90 10.66 -1.90
C LEU A 113 -0.56 11.91 -2.73
N ALA A 114 -0.26 11.74 -4.02
CA ALA A 114 -0.04 12.85 -4.92
C ALA A 114 -1.31 13.72 -5.06
N ARG A 115 -2.48 13.09 -5.18
CA ARG A 115 -3.77 13.78 -5.24
C ARG A 115 -4.11 14.46 -3.91
N ASP A 116 -3.88 13.79 -2.79
CA ASP A 116 -4.15 14.33 -1.45
C ASP A 116 -3.26 15.54 -1.17
N ARG A 117 -1.99 15.50 -1.62
CA ARG A 117 -1.08 16.64 -1.57
C ARG A 117 -1.59 17.81 -2.38
N GLU A 118 -2.07 17.59 -3.60
CA GLU A 118 -2.64 18.63 -4.46
C GLU A 118 -3.87 19.29 -3.80
N ILE A 119 -4.75 18.49 -3.18
CA ILE A 119 -5.92 19.01 -2.45
C ILE A 119 -5.47 19.85 -1.24
N LEU A 120 -4.46 19.39 -0.49
CA LEU A 120 -3.91 20.12 0.66
C LEU A 120 -3.22 21.42 0.24
N GLU A 121 -2.48 21.41 -0.88
CA GLU A 121 -1.85 22.62 -1.43
C GLU A 121 -2.91 23.65 -1.85
N ARG A 122 -3.97 23.22 -2.55
CA ARG A 122 -5.10 24.10 -2.92
C ARG A 122 -5.86 24.62 -1.70
N ALA A 123 -6.10 23.78 -0.69
CA ALA A 123 -6.74 24.21 0.55
C ALA A 123 -5.87 25.22 1.32
N ARG A 124 -4.54 25.02 1.32
CA ARG A 124 -3.58 25.95 1.92
C ARG A 124 -3.53 27.28 1.17
N GLU A 125 -3.58 27.25 -0.15
CA GLU A 125 -3.67 28.45 -1.01
C GLU A 125 -4.96 29.23 -0.75
N ASN A 126 -6.11 28.56 -0.75
CA ASN A 126 -7.41 29.18 -0.42
C ASN A 126 -7.44 29.77 1.00
N VAL A 127 -6.83 29.11 1.99
CA VAL A 127 -6.73 29.66 3.36
C VAL A 127 -5.79 30.88 3.39
N HIS A 128 -4.78 30.93 2.53
CA HIS A 128 -3.87 32.08 2.43
C HIS A 128 -4.53 33.28 1.74
N GLU A 129 -5.37 33.04 0.72
CA GLU A 129 -6.22 34.06 0.09
C GLU A 129 -7.35 34.55 1.02
N THR A 130 -7.94 33.66 1.83
CA THR A 130 -8.98 34.04 2.80
C THR A 130 -8.43 34.95 3.92
N ARG A 131 -7.11 34.95 4.16
CA ARG A 131 -6.43 35.93 5.04
C ARG A 131 -6.20 37.30 4.37
N ALA A 132 -6.15 37.37 3.05
CA ALA A 132 -6.06 38.64 2.31
C ALA A 132 -7.43 39.31 2.20
N ASP A 133 -8.49 38.53 1.96
CA ASP A 133 -9.87 39.05 1.88
C ASP A 133 -10.44 39.49 3.23
N THR A 134 -9.91 38.98 4.35
CA THR A 134 -10.30 39.45 5.69
C THR A 134 -9.68 40.81 6.05
N GLN A 135 -8.67 41.28 5.33
CA GLN A 135 -8.16 42.66 5.49
C GLN A 135 -8.93 43.67 4.60
N GLU A 136 -9.43 43.25 3.44
CA GLU A 136 -10.26 44.09 2.55
C GLU A 136 -11.74 44.17 2.96
N ALA A 137 -12.29 43.16 3.64
CA ALA A 137 -13.64 43.21 4.19
C ALA A 137 -13.83 44.32 5.28
N GLY A 138 -12.73 44.74 5.93
CA GLY A 138 -12.74 45.87 6.86
C GLY A 138 -12.95 47.23 6.20
N ALA A 139 -12.53 47.39 4.94
CA ALA A 139 -12.65 48.65 4.21
C ALA A 139 -14.09 48.90 3.71
N HIS A 140 -14.82 47.84 3.31
CA HIS A 140 -16.18 47.98 2.78
C HIS A 140 -17.26 48.24 3.85
N LEU A 141 -17.09 47.72 5.08
CA LEU A 141 -17.99 48.02 6.20
C LEU A 141 -17.90 49.48 6.68
N SER A 142 -16.75 50.14 6.48
CA SER A 142 -16.56 51.55 6.86
C SER A 142 -17.35 52.55 5.99
N SER A 143 -17.72 52.16 4.76
CA SER A 143 -18.45 53.04 3.85
C SER A 143 -19.95 53.12 4.16
N LEU A 144 -20.50 52.08 4.82
CA LEU A 144 -21.90 52.05 5.25
C LEU A 144 -22.11 52.80 6.57
N ALA A 145 -21.15 52.74 7.49
CA ALA A 145 -21.22 53.42 8.78
C ALA A 145 -21.28 54.96 8.67
N ARG A 146 -20.70 55.53 7.60
CA ARG A 146 -20.67 56.98 7.39
C ARG A 146 -22.06 57.57 7.10
N LYS A 147 -22.94 56.82 6.41
CA LYS A 147 -24.30 57.29 6.10
C LYS A 147 -25.21 57.29 7.33
N THR A 148 -25.07 56.32 8.22
CA THR A 148 -25.87 56.23 9.46
C THR A 148 -25.42 57.26 10.50
N TYR A 149 -24.12 57.51 10.61
CA TYR A 149 -23.59 58.49 11.57
C TYR A 149 -24.02 59.93 11.23
N ALA A 150 -24.04 60.28 9.93
CA ALA A 150 -24.51 61.60 9.49
C ALA A 150 -25.98 61.83 9.83
N ASN A 151 -26.84 60.82 9.62
CA ASN A 151 -28.26 60.93 9.95
C ASN A 151 -28.51 61.05 11.46
N ILE A 152 -27.76 60.28 12.28
CA ILE A 152 -27.81 60.40 13.74
C ILE A 152 -27.39 61.82 14.19
N PHE A 153 -26.32 62.37 13.61
CA PHE A 153 -25.84 63.71 13.96
C PHE A 153 -26.82 64.82 13.58
N VAL A 154 -27.41 64.75 12.38
CA VAL A 154 -28.45 65.70 11.95
C VAL A 154 -29.67 65.65 12.88
N LEU A 155 -30.09 64.44 13.28
CA LEU A 155 -31.21 64.27 14.20
C LEU A 155 -30.93 64.92 15.57
N TRP A 156 -29.72 64.76 16.11
CA TRP A 156 -29.29 65.43 17.35
C TRP A 156 -29.36 66.96 17.24
N ILE A 157 -28.90 67.55 16.13
CA ILE A 157 -28.97 69.00 15.90
C ILE A 157 -30.41 69.50 15.95
N VAL A 158 -31.33 68.79 15.26
CA VAL A 158 -32.76 69.17 15.24
C VAL A 158 -33.37 69.13 16.64
N ILE A 159 -33.07 68.10 17.44
CA ILE A 159 -33.55 68.01 18.82
C ILE A 159 -33.04 69.18 19.66
N VAL A 160 -31.74 69.49 19.59
CA VAL A 160 -31.16 70.62 20.34
C VAL A 160 -31.84 71.94 19.94
N CYS A 161 -32.02 72.20 18.64
CA CYS A 161 -32.72 73.40 18.16
C CYS A 161 -34.16 73.49 18.70
N LEU A 162 -34.91 72.38 18.71
CA LEU A 162 -36.28 72.35 19.24
C LEU A 162 -36.32 72.59 20.76
N THR A 163 -35.42 71.97 21.51
CA THR A 163 -35.35 72.18 22.97
C THR A 163 -35.00 73.62 23.33
N LEU A 164 -34.08 74.25 22.60
CA LEU A 164 -33.73 75.67 22.78
C LEU A 164 -34.90 76.59 22.39
N ALA A 165 -35.61 76.29 21.31
CA ALA A 165 -36.79 77.07 20.91
C ALA A 165 -37.90 77.00 21.98
N ILE A 166 -38.18 75.80 22.51
CA ILE A 166 -39.15 75.63 23.60
C ILE A 166 -38.68 76.33 24.87
N ALA A 167 -37.42 76.20 25.25
CA ALA A 167 -36.85 76.88 26.42
C ALA A 167 -36.92 78.40 26.26
N MET A 168 -36.61 78.94 25.07
CA MET A 168 -36.71 80.36 24.78
C MET A 168 -38.17 80.84 24.83
N VAL A 169 -39.11 80.06 24.29
CA VAL A 169 -40.55 80.37 24.38
C VAL A 169 -41.02 80.33 25.83
N LEU A 170 -40.61 79.34 26.62
CA LEU A 170 -40.95 79.23 28.04
C LEU A 170 -40.32 80.36 28.85
N LEU A 171 -39.09 80.77 28.58
CA LEU A 171 -38.45 81.94 29.20
C LEU A 171 -39.18 83.23 28.81
N LYS A 172 -39.59 83.37 27.54
CA LYS A 172 -40.34 84.54 27.08
C LYS A 172 -41.77 84.59 27.64
N ARG A 173 -42.41 83.44 27.85
CA ARG A 173 -43.74 83.34 28.46
C ARG A 173 -43.69 83.45 29.99
N GLY A 174 -42.65 82.91 30.62
CA GLY A 174 -42.43 82.95 32.06
C GLY A 174 -41.77 84.24 32.56
N GLY A 175 -41.19 85.04 31.65
CA GLY A 175 -40.72 86.41 31.90
C GLY A 175 -41.83 87.47 31.90
N VAL A 176 -43.09 87.04 31.94
CA VAL A 176 -44.24 87.88 32.29
C VAL A 176 -44.84 87.29 33.58
N LEU A 177 -44.15 87.51 34.69
CA LEU A 177 -44.73 87.54 36.03
C LEU A 177 -44.36 88.88 36.66
#